data_AF-A0A147BL11-F1
#
_entry.id   AF-A0A147BL11-F1
#
_cell.length_a   1.000
_cell.length_b   1.000
_cell.length_c   1.000
_cell.angle_alpha   90.00
_cell.angle_beta   90.00
_cell.angle_gamma   90.00
#
_symmetry.space_group_name_H-M   'P 1'
#
loop_
_entity.id
_entity.type
_entity.pdbx_description
1 polymer ?
#
loop_
_entity_poly.entity_id
_entity_poly.type
_entity_poly.pdbx_seq_one_letter_code
_entity_poly.pdbx_strand_id
1 'polypeptide(L)'
;GQAVQQAAHLTEQQSRDTFIKLQSCQNLLAVDAYCDSVATKLLALQTLPLQCKLHPANTYEANSPNNAQGVVHGVSLDLTDEAIHPELYIPSCRILRFRRLGQTASLIVTIEGPTPPRHAILCSTVFRLYLPRPNSQQCKHCFSLEHRSLVCPNRAEFVCCAAC
;
A
#
# COMPACT_ATOMS: atom_id res chain seq x y z
N GLY A 1 0.50 -18.17 -2.26
CA GLY A 1 -0.39 -18.46 -3.39
C GLY A 1 -1.75 -18.92 -2.88
N GLN A 2 -1.86 -20.20 -2.50
CA GLN A 2 -3.13 -20.82 -2.09
C GLN A 2 -3.91 -20.06 -1.00
N ALA A 3 -3.24 -19.58 0.05
CA ALA A 3 -3.89 -18.79 1.12
C ALA A 3 -4.64 -17.56 0.60
N VAL A 4 -4.10 -16.87 -0.42
CA VAL A 4 -4.73 -15.70 -1.04
C VAL A 4 -5.96 -16.12 -1.85
N GLN A 5 -5.84 -17.18 -2.64
CA GLN A 5 -6.93 -17.69 -3.49
C GLN A 5 -8.10 -18.22 -2.63
N GLN A 6 -7.77 -18.89 -1.52
CA GLN A 6 -8.75 -19.36 -0.53
C GLN A 6 -9.41 -18.19 0.19
N ALA A 7 -8.64 -17.22 0.67
CA ALA A 7 -9.19 -16.03 1.35
C ALA A 7 -10.11 -15.22 0.45
N ALA A 8 -9.79 -15.12 -0.85
CA ALA A 8 -10.61 -14.42 -1.85
C ALA A 8 -11.80 -15.27 -2.36
N HIS A 9 -11.97 -16.50 -1.88
CA HIS A 9 -13.01 -17.43 -2.35
C HIS A 9 -13.07 -17.52 -3.89
N LEU A 10 -11.89 -17.75 -4.50
CA LEU A 10 -11.79 -17.95 -5.94
C LEU A 10 -12.27 -19.35 -6.32
N THR A 11 -12.99 -19.45 -7.44
CA THR A 11 -13.32 -20.76 -8.02
C THR A 11 -12.05 -21.43 -8.57
N GLU A 12 -12.12 -22.73 -8.89
CA GLU A 12 -10.98 -23.43 -9.49
C GLU A 12 -10.52 -22.77 -10.79
N GLN A 13 -11.46 -22.38 -11.65
CA GLN A 13 -11.15 -21.71 -12.92
C GLN A 13 -10.49 -20.34 -12.66
N GLN A 14 -11.06 -19.52 -11.78
CA GLN A 14 -10.48 -18.23 -11.39
C GLN A 14 -9.07 -18.40 -10.80
N SER A 15 -8.84 -19.47 -10.04
CA SER A 15 -7.54 -19.74 -9.43
C SER A 15 -6.48 -20.13 -10.45
N ARG A 16 -6.85 -20.86 -11.51
CA ARG A 16 -5.94 -21.22 -12.61
C ARG A 16 -5.51 -19.99 -13.42
N ASP A 17 -6.42 -19.06 -13.61
CA ASP A 17 -6.19 -17.83 -14.38
C ASP A 17 -5.58 -16.70 -13.53
N THR A 18 -5.32 -16.93 -12.24
CA THR A 18 -4.72 -15.94 -11.33
C THR A 18 -3.27 -16.29 -11.03
N PHE A 19 -2.35 -15.38 -11.34
CA PHE A 19 -0.92 -15.59 -11.09
C PHE A 19 -0.46 -14.78 -9.89
N ILE A 20 0.25 -15.42 -8.96
CA ILE A 20 0.73 -14.81 -7.72
C ILE A 20 2.25 -14.90 -7.66
N LYS A 21 2.90 -13.74 -7.58
CA LYS A 21 4.35 -13.59 -7.45
C LYS A 21 4.68 -13.15 -6.02
N LEU A 22 5.59 -13.87 -5.36
CA LEU A 22 6.03 -13.57 -3.99
C LEU A 22 7.34 -12.80 -4.01
N GLN A 23 7.37 -11.70 -3.26
CA GLN A 23 8.58 -10.94 -2.97
C GLN A 23 8.84 -10.97 -1.45
N SER A 24 9.45 -12.06 -0.99
CA SER A 24 9.66 -12.36 0.44
C SER A 24 10.42 -11.26 1.18
N CYS A 25 11.49 -10.72 0.60
CA CYS A 25 12.31 -9.65 1.22
C CYS A 25 11.52 -8.35 1.48
N GLN A 26 10.44 -8.12 0.73
CA GLN A 26 9.60 -6.92 0.85
C GLN A 26 8.27 -7.18 1.55
N ASN A 27 7.99 -8.42 1.93
CA ASN A 27 6.68 -8.88 2.41
C ASN A 27 5.54 -8.44 1.48
N LEU A 28 5.76 -8.60 0.17
CA LEU A 28 4.84 -8.15 -0.88
C LEU A 28 4.41 -9.32 -1.76
N LEU A 29 3.13 -9.33 -2.12
CA LEU A 29 2.53 -10.24 -3.09
C LEU A 29 2.04 -9.40 -4.27
N ALA A 30 2.51 -9.72 -5.47
CA ALA A 30 1.96 -9.18 -6.69
C ALA A 30 1.00 -10.23 -7.28
N VAL A 31 -0.22 -9.81 -7.60
CA VAL A 31 -1.26 -10.70 -8.12
C VAL A 31 -1.75 -10.16 -9.46
N ASP A 32 -1.60 -10.98 -10.50
CA ASP A 32 -2.13 -10.70 -11.83
C ASP A 32 -3.50 -11.36 -11.94
N ALA A 33 -4.55 -10.54 -12.05
CA ALA A 33 -5.94 -10.98 -12.23
C ALA A 33 -6.43 -10.56 -13.62
N TYR A 34 -6.93 -11.52 -14.39
CA TYR A 34 -7.36 -11.30 -15.79
C TYR A 34 -8.88 -11.04 -15.92
N CYS A 35 -9.60 -10.93 -14.80
CA CYS A 35 -10.99 -10.54 -14.78
C CYS A 35 -11.34 -9.65 -13.58
N ASP A 36 -12.20 -8.66 -13.82
CA ASP A 36 -12.57 -7.64 -12.83
C ASP A 36 -13.23 -8.24 -11.58
N SER A 37 -14.00 -9.31 -11.76
CA SER A 37 -14.63 -10.02 -10.63
C SER A 37 -13.61 -10.58 -9.64
N VAL A 38 -12.47 -11.10 -10.13
CA VAL A 38 -11.39 -11.63 -9.30
C VAL A 38 -10.58 -10.49 -8.69
N ALA A 39 -10.26 -9.46 -9.48
CA ALA A 39 -9.60 -8.27 -8.99
C ALA A 39 -10.36 -7.65 -7.81
N THR A 40 -11.69 -7.52 -7.94
CA THR A 40 -12.56 -6.99 -6.88
C THR A 40 -12.50 -7.83 -5.60
N LYS A 41 -12.58 -9.16 -5.71
CA LYS A 41 -12.46 -10.09 -4.57
C LYS A 41 -11.10 -9.99 -3.88
N LEU A 42 -10.02 -9.91 -4.66
CA LEU A 42 -8.66 -9.75 -4.13
C LEU A 42 -8.47 -8.40 -3.45
N LEU A 43 -8.99 -7.32 -4.03
CA LEU A 43 -8.91 -5.98 -3.45
C LEU A 43 -9.70 -5.85 -2.15
N ALA A 44 -10.75 -6.63 -1.94
CA ALA A 44 -11.52 -6.65 -0.69
C ALA A 44 -10.81 -7.36 0.48
N LEU A 45 -9.67 -8.02 0.26
CA LEU A 45 -8.97 -8.74 1.32
C LEU A 45 -8.30 -7.79 2.32
N GLN A 46 -8.71 -7.88 3.58
CA GLN A 46 -8.07 -7.16 4.69
C GLN A 46 -7.18 -8.07 5.55
N THR A 47 -7.34 -9.39 5.44
CA THR A 47 -6.55 -10.37 6.18
C THR A 47 -6.21 -11.58 5.31
N LEU A 48 -5.10 -12.24 5.64
CA LEU A 48 -4.65 -13.47 5.01
C LEU A 48 -4.43 -14.55 6.08
N PRO A 49 -5.06 -15.73 5.95
CA PRO A 49 -4.81 -16.86 6.82
C PRO A 49 -3.48 -17.53 6.42
N LEU A 50 -2.48 -17.47 7.29
CA LEU A 50 -1.18 -18.13 7.12
C LEU A 50 -0.82 -18.86 8.41
N GLN A 51 -0.41 -20.14 8.30
CA GLN A 51 0.04 -20.94 9.46
C GLN A 51 -0.94 -20.90 10.65
N CYS A 52 -2.24 -21.06 10.38
CA CYS A 52 -3.31 -21.01 11.38
C CYS A 52 -3.47 -19.67 12.12
N LYS A 53 -2.90 -18.58 11.59
CA LYS A 53 -3.04 -17.22 12.10
C LYS A 53 -3.58 -16.28 11.01
N LEU A 54 -4.34 -15.27 11.43
CA LEU A 54 -4.78 -14.20 10.55
C LEU A 54 -3.76 -13.07 10.55
N HIS A 55 -3.23 -12.75 9.38
CA HIS A 55 -2.30 -11.64 9.20
C HIS A 55 -3.01 -10.48 8.51
N PRO A 56 -2.87 -9.24 8.99
CA PRO A 56 -3.43 -8.09 8.30
C PRO A 56 -2.74 -7.91 6.95
N ALA A 57 -3.53 -7.63 5.92
CA ALA A 57 -3.09 -7.39 4.56
C ALA A 57 -3.62 -6.04 4.08
N ASN A 58 -2.80 -5.32 3.31
CA ASN A 58 -3.21 -4.09 2.65
C ASN A 58 -3.16 -4.32 1.15
N THR A 59 -4.33 -4.44 0.54
CA THR A 59 -4.52 -4.69 -0.88
C THR A 59 -4.77 -3.39 -1.63
N TYR A 60 -4.13 -3.26 -2.78
CA TYR A 60 -4.32 -2.12 -3.66
C TYR A 60 -3.99 -2.56 -5.08
N GLU A 61 -4.65 -1.94 -6.05
CA GLU A 61 -4.36 -2.19 -7.44
C GLU A 61 -3.05 -1.47 -7.82
N ALA A 62 -2.25 -2.10 -8.67
CA ALA A 62 -1.00 -1.53 -9.15
C ALA A 62 -1.26 -0.22 -9.93
N ASN A 63 -0.26 0.67 -9.97
CA ASN A 63 -0.42 1.91 -10.72
C ASN A 63 -0.30 1.65 -12.23
N SER A 64 -1.27 2.12 -13.01
CA SER A 64 -1.14 2.18 -14.46
C SER A 64 -0.03 3.17 -14.83
N PRO A 65 0.79 2.89 -15.86
CA PRO A 65 1.83 3.83 -16.32
C PRO A 65 1.27 5.17 -16.81
N ASN A 66 -0.02 5.24 -17.13
CA ASN A 66 -0.69 6.47 -17.56
C ASN A 66 -1.18 7.35 -16.40
N ASN A 67 -1.04 6.88 -15.17
CA ASN A 67 -1.47 7.57 -13.96
C ASN A 67 -0.27 8.01 -13.13
N ALA A 68 -0.39 9.17 -12.51
CA ALA A 68 0.60 9.71 -11.61
C ALA A 68 0.32 9.29 -10.17
N GLN A 69 1.38 9.20 -9.37
CA GLN A 69 1.28 9.08 -7.93
C GLN A 69 1.93 10.31 -7.28
N GLY A 70 1.30 10.80 -6.22
CA GLY A 70 1.84 11.85 -5.37
C GLY A 70 1.71 11.47 -3.91
N VAL A 71 2.65 11.93 -3.09
CA VAL A 71 2.66 11.73 -1.64
C VAL A 71 2.36 13.06 -0.97
N VAL A 72 1.38 13.05 -0.09
CA VAL A 72 1.08 14.15 0.84
C VAL A 72 1.64 13.79 2.20
N HIS A 73 2.34 14.72 2.84
CA HIS A 73 2.88 14.57 4.19
C HIS A 73 2.16 15.49 5.18
N GLY A 74 2.19 15.15 6.47
CA GLY A 74 1.62 15.99 7.54
C GLY A 74 0.11 15.81 7.74
N VAL A 75 -0.46 14.71 7.24
CA VAL A 75 -1.88 14.39 7.45
C VAL A 75 -2.05 13.81 8.84
N SER A 76 -2.97 14.38 9.62
CA SER A 76 -3.26 13.90 10.98
C SER A 76 -3.50 12.37 10.99
N LEU A 77 -2.97 11.71 12.02
CA LEU A 77 -3.19 10.28 12.25
C LEU A 77 -4.60 9.99 12.76
N ASP A 78 -5.28 11.00 13.32
CA ASP A 78 -6.65 10.87 13.85
C ASP A 78 -7.70 10.87 12.74
N LEU A 79 -7.33 11.30 11.52
CA LEU A 79 -8.20 11.27 10.37
C LEU A 79 -8.27 9.85 9.80
N THR A 80 -9.46 9.25 9.86
CA THR A 80 -9.73 7.96 9.22
C THR A 80 -9.83 8.11 7.70
N ASP A 81 -9.64 7.01 6.97
CA ASP A 81 -9.72 7.04 5.50
C ASP A 81 -11.14 7.44 5.04
N GLU A 82 -12.19 7.09 5.80
CA GLU A 82 -13.58 7.49 5.56
C GLU A 82 -13.77 9.01 5.73
N ALA A 83 -13.09 9.63 6.69
CA ALA A 83 -13.13 11.07 6.90
C ALA A 83 -12.31 11.83 5.85
N ILE A 84 -11.21 11.23 5.35
CA ILE A 84 -10.37 11.82 4.30
C ILE A 84 -11.10 11.80 2.95
N HIS A 85 -11.84 10.72 2.66
CA HIS A 85 -12.42 10.49 1.34
C HIS A 85 -13.28 11.64 0.79
N PRO A 86 -14.26 12.20 1.52
CA PRO A 86 -15.08 13.29 1.01
C PRO A 86 -14.35 14.65 0.94
N GLU A 87 -13.28 14.82 1.73
CA GLU A 87 -12.59 16.10 1.91
C GLU A 87 -11.34 16.26 1.04
N LEU A 88 -10.78 15.15 0.54
CA LEU A 88 -9.58 15.15 -0.28
C LEU A 88 -9.94 15.43 -1.75
N TYR A 89 -9.48 16.56 -2.28
CA TYR A 89 -9.66 16.88 -3.69
C TYR A 89 -8.46 17.62 -4.29
N ILE A 90 -8.39 17.58 -5.62
CA ILE A 90 -7.39 18.27 -6.42
C ILE A 90 -8.14 19.09 -7.48
N PRO A 91 -8.00 20.43 -7.53
CA PRO A 91 -8.77 21.26 -8.45
C PRO A 91 -8.60 20.92 -9.93
N SER A 92 -7.39 20.49 -10.34
CA SER A 92 -7.03 20.32 -11.75
C SER A 92 -7.13 18.87 -12.26
N CYS A 93 -7.35 17.88 -11.39
CA CYS A 93 -7.24 16.48 -11.75
C CYS A 93 -8.17 15.61 -10.92
N ARG A 94 -8.60 14.47 -11.48
CA ARG A 94 -9.38 13.47 -10.75
C ARG A 94 -8.46 12.57 -9.91
N ILE A 95 -8.83 12.40 -8.65
CA ILE A 95 -8.21 11.40 -7.77
C ILE A 95 -8.86 10.05 -8.08
N LEU A 96 -8.04 9.06 -8.41
CA LEU A 96 -8.50 7.69 -8.68
C LEU A 96 -8.57 6.87 -7.40
N ARG A 97 -7.60 7.06 -6.51
CA ARG A 97 -7.54 6.43 -5.18
C ARG A 97 -6.57 7.18 -4.29
N PHE A 98 -6.70 6.99 -3.00
CA PHE A 98 -5.66 7.30 -2.04
C PHE A 98 -5.56 6.19 -1.00
N ARG A 99 -4.44 6.14 -0.29
CA ARG A 99 -4.29 5.32 0.91
C ARG A 99 -3.20 5.88 1.81
N ARG A 100 -3.26 5.54 3.09
CA ARG A 100 -2.19 5.86 4.03
C ARG A 100 -0.95 4.98 3.82
N LEU A 101 0.23 5.58 4.00
CA LEU A 101 1.51 4.88 3.91
C LEU A 101 1.88 4.29 5.27
N GLY A 102 1.38 3.09 5.55
CA GLY A 102 1.61 2.43 6.85
C GLY A 102 1.05 3.25 8.00
N GLN A 103 1.72 3.21 9.16
CA GLN A 103 1.37 4.01 10.34
C GLN A 103 2.07 5.37 10.32
N THR A 104 1.91 6.13 9.23
CA THR A 104 2.55 7.45 9.09
C THR A 104 1.54 8.54 8.78
N ALA A 105 1.95 9.79 9.05
CA ALA A 105 1.21 11.00 8.67
C ALA A 105 1.31 11.30 7.16
N SER A 106 1.39 10.27 6.31
CA SER A 106 1.56 10.42 4.86
C SER A 106 0.52 9.61 4.09
N LEU A 107 -0.06 10.23 3.06
CA LEU A 107 -0.98 9.61 2.11
C LEU A 107 -0.29 9.49 0.76
N ILE A 108 -0.47 8.35 0.09
CA ILE A 108 -0.21 8.25 -1.34
C ILE A 108 -1.53 8.42 -2.09
N VAL A 109 -1.53 9.27 -3.10
CA VAL A 109 -2.68 9.62 -3.94
C VAL A 109 -2.35 9.22 -5.36
N THR A 110 -3.20 8.43 -6.00
CA THR A 110 -3.14 8.12 -7.43
C THR A 110 -4.09 9.04 -8.17
N ILE A 111 -3.56 9.66 -9.22
CA ILE A 111 -4.18 10.77 -9.92
C ILE A 111 -4.25 10.37 -11.39
N GLU A 112 -5.37 10.68 -12.04
CA GLU A 112 -5.53 10.47 -13.46
C GLU A 112 -4.59 11.38 -14.26
N GLY A 113 -3.87 10.79 -15.21
CA GLY A 113 -2.94 11.49 -16.08
C GLY A 113 -1.46 11.32 -15.68
N PRO A 114 -0.53 11.69 -16.57
CA PRO A 114 0.87 11.29 -16.48
C PRO A 114 1.69 12.05 -15.44
N THR A 115 1.20 13.20 -14.96
CA THR A 115 1.97 14.10 -14.07
C THR A 115 1.16 14.51 -12.86
N PRO A 116 1.70 14.41 -11.63
CA PRO A 116 0.99 14.88 -10.46
C PRO A 116 1.01 16.42 -10.43
N PRO A 117 -0.11 17.07 -10.06
CA PRO A 117 -0.15 18.49 -9.79
C PRO A 117 0.66 18.84 -8.55
N ARG A 118 0.87 20.14 -8.30
CA ARG A 118 1.71 20.60 -7.19
C ARG A 118 1.07 20.43 -5.80
N HIS A 119 -0.26 20.51 -5.72
CA HIS A 119 -0.97 20.55 -4.45
C HIS A 119 -2.26 19.73 -4.48
N ALA A 120 -2.63 19.21 -3.32
CA ALA A 120 -3.95 18.67 -3.00
C ALA A 120 -4.54 19.46 -1.82
N ILE A 121 -5.85 19.44 -1.69
CA ILE A 121 -6.57 20.08 -0.59
C ILE A 121 -7.25 18.99 0.23
N LEU A 122 -7.12 19.06 1.56
CA LEU A 122 -7.77 18.18 2.51
C LEU A 122 -8.24 19.01 3.70
N CYS A 123 -9.54 18.95 4.03
CA CYS A 123 -10.16 19.71 5.13
C CYS A 123 -9.76 21.20 5.10
N SER A 124 -9.88 21.84 3.93
CA SER A 124 -9.48 23.23 3.66
C SER A 124 -7.98 23.55 3.84
N THR A 125 -7.12 22.56 4.07
CA THR A 125 -5.67 22.73 4.18
C THR A 125 -4.98 22.36 2.87
N VAL A 126 -4.05 23.20 2.42
CA VAL A 126 -3.28 22.97 1.19
C VAL A 126 -2.04 22.14 1.51
N PHE A 127 -1.93 21.00 0.83
CA PHE A 127 -0.80 20.10 0.95
C PHE A 127 -0.01 20.03 -0.35
N ARG A 128 1.32 20.03 -0.24
CA ARG A 128 2.19 19.78 -1.40
C ARG A 128 2.22 18.29 -1.73
N LEU A 129 2.08 17.98 -3.02
CA LEU A 129 2.28 16.64 -3.57
C LEU A 129 3.76 16.45 -3.93
N TYR A 130 4.36 15.41 -3.37
CA TYR A 130 5.73 15.00 -3.67
C TYR A 130 5.73 13.76 -4.55
N LEU A 131 6.71 13.65 -5.44
CA LEU A 131 6.90 12.41 -6.19
C LEU A 131 7.24 11.27 -5.22
N PRO A 132 6.55 10.12 -5.30
CA PRO A 132 6.87 8.97 -4.47
C PRO A 132 8.30 8.54 -4.75
N ARG A 133 9.12 8.54 -3.70
CA ARG A 133 10.46 7.97 -3.76
C ARG A 133 10.38 6.54 -3.25
N PRO A 134 11.12 5.60 -3.86
CA PRO A 134 11.25 4.29 -3.28
C PRO A 134 11.81 4.44 -1.86
N ASN A 135 11.16 3.79 -0.90
CA ASN A 135 11.70 3.72 0.45
C ASN A 135 13.10 3.10 0.40
N SER A 136 13.98 3.55 1.30
CA SER A 136 15.26 2.87 1.49
C SER A 136 15.02 1.37 1.70
N GLN A 137 15.74 0.54 0.95
CA GLN A 137 15.69 -0.91 1.13
C GLN A 137 16.48 -1.34 2.37
N GLN A 138 17.19 -0.40 3.02
CA GLN A 138 17.92 -0.67 4.23
C GLN A 138 16.98 -0.90 5.42
N CYS A 139 17.22 -1.99 6.14
CA CYS A 139 16.61 -2.28 7.41
C CYS A 139 16.98 -1.20 8.45
N LYS A 140 15.99 -0.60 9.10
CA LYS A 140 16.22 0.38 10.17
C LYS A 140 16.63 -0.24 11.52
N HIS A 141 16.53 -1.57 11.66
CA HIS A 141 16.93 -2.28 12.89
C HIS A 141 18.39 -2.72 12.85
N CYS A 142 18.77 -3.49 11.82
CA CYS A 142 20.13 -4.05 11.70
C CYS A 142 20.96 -3.44 10.57
N PHE A 143 20.45 -2.43 9.86
CA PHE A 143 21.15 -1.74 8.77
C PHE A 143 21.54 -2.59 7.54
N SER A 144 21.11 -3.85 7.47
CA SER A 144 21.26 -4.70 6.28
C SER A 144 20.37 -4.25 5.12
N LEU A 145 20.81 -4.50 3.89
CA LEU A 145 20.07 -4.20 2.65
C LEU A 145 19.21 -5.37 2.15
N GLU A 146 19.32 -6.54 2.80
CA GLU A 146 18.69 -7.77 2.31
C GLU A 146 17.20 -7.87 2.62
N HIS A 147 16.74 -7.09 3.60
CA HIS A 147 15.38 -7.18 4.12
C HIS A 147 14.88 -5.84 4.66
N ARG A 148 13.56 -5.65 4.70
CA ARG A 148 12.94 -4.48 5.34
C ARG A 148 12.85 -4.66 6.85
N SER A 149 12.79 -3.56 7.59
CA SER A 149 12.66 -3.56 9.06
C SER A 149 11.51 -4.45 9.57
N LEU A 150 10.40 -4.50 8.83
CA LEU A 150 9.23 -5.27 9.22
C LEU A 150 9.47 -6.78 9.28
N VAL A 151 10.40 -7.29 8.46
CA VAL A 151 10.74 -8.72 8.36
C VAL A 151 12.17 -8.98 8.85
N CYS A 152 12.71 -8.10 9.70
CA CYS A 152 14.06 -8.24 10.20
C CYS A 152 14.20 -9.47 11.09
N PRO A 153 15.07 -10.45 10.75
CA PRO A 153 15.31 -11.61 11.60
C PRO A 153 16.01 -11.20 12.90
N ASN A 154 16.82 -10.15 12.85
CA ASN A 154 17.64 -9.70 13.98
C ASN A 154 16.91 -8.70 14.89
N ARG A 155 15.58 -8.58 14.78
CA ARG A 155 14.79 -7.58 15.52
C ARG A 155 14.89 -7.75 17.04
N ALA A 156 15.07 -8.99 17.51
CA ALA A 156 15.25 -9.28 18.93
C ALA A 156 16.65 -8.90 19.45
N GLU A 157 17.66 -8.88 18.57
CA GLU A 157 19.06 -8.64 18.93
C GLU A 157 19.41 -7.15 18.88
N PHE A 158 18.85 -6.41 17.90
CA PHE A 158 19.08 -4.99 17.71
C PHE A 158 17.88 -4.18 18.20
N VAL A 159 17.89 -3.84 19.49
CA VAL A 159 16.89 -2.95 20.09
C VAL A 159 17.32 -1.50 19.83
N CYS A 160 16.45 -0.71 19.21
CA CYS A 160 16.68 0.74 19.07
C CYS A 160 16.80 1.36 20.47
N CYS A 161 17.86 2.15 20.68
CA CYS A 161 18.04 2.87 21.92
C CYS A 161 16.83 3.79 22.16
N ALA A 162 16.22 3.72 23.34
CA ALA A 162 15.07 4.57 23.68
C ALA A 162 15.45 6.06 23.81
N ALA A 163 16.75 6.38 23.87
CA ALA A 163 17.27 7.72 24.16
C ALA A 163 17.96 8.41 22.95
N CYS A 164 18.18 7.73 21.82
CA CYS A 164 18.78 8.33 20.63
C CYS A 164 18.26 7.71 19.32
#